data_AF-A0A0C9UN53-F1
#
_entry.id   AF-A0A0C9UN53-F1
#
_cell.length_a   1.000
_cell.length_b   1.000
_cell.length_c   1.000
_cell.angle_alpha   90.00
_cell.angle_beta   90.00
_cell.angle_gamma   90.00
#
_symmetry.space_group_name_H-M   'P 1'
#
loop_
_entity.id
_entity.type
_entity.pdbx_description
1 polymer ?
#
loop_
_entity_poly.entity_id
_entity_poly.type
_entity_poly.pdbx_seq_one_letter_code
_entity_poly.pdbx_strand_id
1 'polypeptide(L)'
;SRNLLVDLLNSLPQRFSSADTRGSALGPAITASLAALASRGGQVVTFAASYSSIGCGSLSPRDVPESTLYGTDKEPSLFVPRETFWRELGEECAEQGVGVNLFLCPSEPVEIGTIGTVASLTGGDIFFYPRYNPSLDELTLLSQLRRLFTRETAYNCIVRVRCSKGLRVSDYLGNIYQRSTLDVDIATCDSDKAICASFEHSGVSLDDRGNAYIQSAILYTTSSGERRVRTCNIAVPVCTLAGNVYRHTHQETLITYWTKQAIAEMSSRPLQKIRDDLTQKCAAILLSYRKNCAASTPPSQLILPEQLKLLPIFTLTITKNRALKGRNVVSDVRNYHAHRLVAFGVRPTMNFLYPQVLALHDLMENVCFPDQSTGRVEFPALMRDSYVWMQNNGLYLSDNEEQMILWIGGSISPQLLQDLYGVESMHELDPLNVRDSKPPLGTATLISTQLHNILLYRESRRGRKIKFTIARQDLDASEIDFSDMLVEDKNNDAMSYVDYLCFVHKQIDDAVS
;
A
#
# COMPACT_ATOMS: atom_id res chain seq x y z
N SER A 1 8.98 11.13 35.38
CA SER A 1 8.62 9.69 35.38
C SER A 1 9.56 8.79 34.59
N ARG A 2 10.64 9.29 33.94
CA ARG A 2 11.51 8.46 33.06
C ARG A 2 12.03 7.17 33.71
N ASN A 3 12.68 7.27 34.88
CA ASN A 3 13.26 6.09 35.55
C ASN A 3 12.17 5.05 35.89
N LEU A 4 11.04 5.50 36.43
CA LEU A 4 9.89 4.63 36.74
C LEU A 4 9.37 3.88 35.51
N LEU A 5 9.32 4.54 34.34
CA LEU A 5 8.90 3.90 33.09
C LEU A 5 9.91 2.87 32.59
N VAL A 6 11.21 3.19 32.67
CA VAL A 6 12.28 2.26 32.28
C VAL A 6 12.26 1.02 33.18
N ASP A 7 12.13 1.21 34.50
CA ASP A 7 12.05 0.12 35.48
C ASP A 7 10.82 -0.76 35.23
N LEU A 8 9.67 -0.14 34.94
CA LEU A 8 8.45 -0.87 34.57
C LEU A 8 8.68 -1.71 33.32
N LEU A 9 9.16 -1.10 32.23
CA LEU A 9 9.40 -1.77 30.94
C LEU A 9 10.37 -2.95 31.07
N ASN A 10 11.45 -2.79 31.83
CA ASN A 10 12.41 -3.86 32.10
C ASN A 10 11.79 -5.02 32.90
N SER A 11 10.81 -4.73 33.77
CA SER A 11 10.16 -5.76 34.59
C SER A 11 9.03 -6.52 33.88
N LEU A 12 8.41 -5.95 32.83
CA LEU A 12 7.25 -6.56 32.17
C LEU A 12 7.49 -7.97 31.64
N PRO A 13 8.59 -8.28 30.90
CA PRO A 13 8.83 -9.63 30.41
C PRO A 13 8.94 -10.67 31.54
N GLN A 14 9.55 -10.28 32.67
CA GLN A 14 9.70 -11.15 33.83
C GLN A 14 8.36 -11.41 34.52
N ARG A 15 7.51 -10.37 34.67
CA ARG A 15 6.19 -10.46 35.31
C ARG A 15 5.24 -11.43 34.60
N PHE A 16 5.35 -11.54 33.28
CA PHE A 16 4.46 -12.37 32.47
C PHE A 16 5.13 -13.63 31.89
N SER A 17 6.36 -13.95 32.32
CA SER A 17 7.13 -15.11 31.82
C SER A 17 6.43 -16.46 32.02
N SER A 18 5.62 -16.59 33.07
CA SER A 18 4.87 -17.80 33.42
C SER A 18 3.34 -17.65 33.26
N ALA A 19 2.88 -16.63 32.54
CA ALA A 19 1.45 -16.39 32.35
C ALA A 19 0.86 -17.40 31.34
N ASP A 20 -0.06 -18.26 31.79
CA ASP A 20 -0.82 -19.20 30.94
C ASP A 20 -2.20 -18.64 30.56
N THR A 21 -2.29 -17.31 30.39
CA THR A 21 -3.59 -16.68 30.07
C THR A 21 -3.92 -16.95 28.61
N ARG A 22 -4.99 -17.74 28.39
CA ARG A 22 -5.48 -18.06 27.05
C ARG A 22 -6.60 -17.11 26.67
N GLY A 23 -6.29 -16.17 25.79
CA GLY A 23 -7.26 -15.23 25.23
C GLY A 23 -6.77 -13.79 25.21
N SER A 24 -7.53 -12.93 24.53
CA SER A 24 -7.18 -11.52 24.32
C SER A 24 -8.37 -10.63 24.61
N ALA A 25 -8.20 -9.66 25.52
CA ALA A 25 -9.20 -8.64 25.84
C ALA A 25 -8.92 -7.34 25.06
N LEU A 26 -8.75 -7.44 23.74
CA LEU A 26 -8.33 -6.32 22.89
C LEU A 26 -9.37 -5.19 22.88
N GLY A 27 -10.66 -5.53 22.72
CA GLY A 27 -11.75 -4.55 22.76
C GLY A 27 -11.75 -3.75 24.06
N PRO A 28 -11.83 -4.39 25.24
CA PRO A 28 -11.76 -3.70 26.52
C PRO A 28 -10.50 -2.86 26.71
N ALA A 29 -9.34 -3.32 26.24
CA ALA A 29 -8.09 -2.58 26.36
C ALA A 29 -8.10 -1.27 25.55
N ILE A 30 -8.64 -1.28 24.33
CA ILE A 30 -8.79 -0.08 23.51
C ILE A 30 -9.85 0.85 24.13
N THR A 31 -10.98 0.33 24.59
CA THR A 31 -12.01 1.13 25.29
C THR A 31 -11.46 1.82 26.54
N ALA A 32 -10.66 1.12 27.35
CA ALA A 32 -10.02 1.72 28.52
C ALA A 32 -9.01 2.81 28.12
N SER A 33 -8.27 2.60 27.02
CA SER A 33 -7.33 3.59 26.49
C SER A 33 -8.04 4.83 25.95
N LEU A 34 -9.17 4.64 25.26
CA LEU A 34 -10.06 5.73 24.82
C LEU A 34 -10.53 6.54 26.03
N ALA A 35 -11.04 5.89 27.09
CA ALA A 35 -11.49 6.58 28.29
C ALA A 35 -10.38 7.40 28.97
N ALA A 36 -9.13 6.91 28.94
CA ALA A 36 -7.98 7.61 29.50
C ALA A 36 -7.52 8.82 28.65
N LEU A 37 -7.76 8.79 27.33
CA LEU A 37 -7.34 9.82 26.38
C LEU A 37 -8.46 10.77 25.97
N ALA A 38 -9.72 10.43 26.26
CA ALA A 38 -10.89 11.26 25.97
C ALA A 38 -10.67 12.69 26.46
N SER A 39 -11.25 13.68 25.75
CA SER A 39 -11.02 15.13 25.90
C SER A 39 -9.61 15.67 25.54
N ARG A 40 -8.57 14.84 25.56
CA ARG A 40 -7.20 15.26 25.20
C ARG A 40 -6.82 14.84 23.78
N GLY A 41 -7.36 13.70 23.33
CA GLY A 41 -6.92 13.01 22.12
C GLY A 41 -5.54 12.38 22.29
N GLY A 42 -4.97 11.90 21.20
CA GLY A 42 -3.64 11.30 21.18
C GLY A 42 -3.60 10.05 20.31
N GLN A 43 -2.77 9.08 20.72
CA GLN A 43 -2.64 7.81 20.00
C GLN A 43 -2.53 6.63 20.97
N VAL A 44 -3.16 5.52 20.61
CA VAL A 44 -3.01 4.20 21.22
C VAL A 44 -2.16 3.35 20.29
N VAL A 45 -1.09 2.77 20.82
CA VAL A 45 -0.24 1.82 20.08
C VAL A 45 -0.44 0.44 20.69
N THR A 46 -1.14 -0.42 19.96
CA THR A 46 -1.59 -1.71 20.47
C THR A 46 -0.77 -2.83 19.85
N PHE A 47 -0.34 -3.79 20.68
CA PHE A 47 0.35 -5.00 20.23
C PHE A 47 -0.56 -6.19 20.50
N ALA A 48 -0.88 -6.96 19.46
CA ALA A 48 -1.76 -8.13 19.55
C ALA A 48 -1.22 -9.30 18.73
N ALA A 49 -1.41 -10.52 19.23
CA ALA A 49 -0.97 -11.76 18.57
C ALA A 49 -2.13 -12.75 18.34
N SER A 50 -3.34 -12.42 18.78
CA SER A 50 -4.54 -13.26 18.66
C SER A 50 -5.79 -12.40 18.54
N TYR A 51 -6.88 -12.97 18.01
CA TYR A 51 -8.18 -12.31 17.92
C TYR A 51 -8.71 -11.98 19.33
N SER A 52 -9.51 -10.91 19.43
CA SER A 52 -10.18 -10.54 20.68
C SER A 52 -11.15 -11.64 21.09
N SER A 53 -10.96 -12.29 22.23
CA SER A 53 -11.78 -13.42 22.69
C SER A 53 -12.43 -13.20 24.05
N ILE A 54 -12.13 -12.08 24.72
CA ILE A 54 -12.60 -11.78 26.08
C ILE A 54 -13.19 -10.37 26.13
N GLY A 55 -14.39 -10.24 26.73
CA GLY A 55 -15.05 -8.95 26.97
C GLY A 55 -15.80 -8.39 25.77
N CYS A 56 -16.04 -7.08 25.74
CA CYS A 56 -16.75 -6.42 24.65
C CYS A 56 -15.96 -6.52 23.32
N GLY A 57 -16.64 -6.84 22.23
CA GLY A 57 -15.99 -7.15 20.96
C GLY A 57 -15.25 -8.48 20.95
N SER A 58 -15.63 -9.43 21.80
CA SER A 58 -15.14 -10.81 21.72
C SER A 58 -15.64 -11.48 20.44
N LEU A 59 -14.74 -12.03 19.66
CA LEU A 59 -15.02 -12.73 18.42
C LEU A 59 -15.00 -14.25 18.65
N SER A 60 -15.98 -14.94 18.10
CA SER A 60 -15.95 -16.40 17.96
C SER A 60 -15.22 -16.82 16.67
N PRO A 61 -14.72 -18.07 16.56
CA PRO A 61 -14.36 -18.63 15.27
C PRO A 61 -15.52 -18.53 14.28
N ARG A 62 -15.20 -18.39 12.98
CA ARG A 62 -16.24 -18.36 11.94
C ARG A 62 -16.93 -19.71 11.83
N ASP A 63 -18.25 -19.70 11.64
CA ASP A 63 -19.06 -20.92 11.48
C ASP A 63 -18.72 -21.69 10.20
N VAL A 64 -18.26 -20.97 9.17
CA VAL A 64 -17.83 -21.53 7.89
C VAL A 64 -16.39 -21.11 7.59
N PRO A 65 -15.59 -21.98 6.94
CA PRO A 65 -14.25 -21.61 6.51
C PRO A 65 -14.27 -20.40 5.56
N GLU A 66 -13.39 -19.42 5.77
CA GLU A 66 -13.35 -18.22 4.90
C GLU A 66 -13.16 -18.56 3.41
N SER A 67 -12.48 -19.67 3.11
CA SER A 67 -12.25 -20.14 1.75
C SER A 67 -13.54 -20.42 0.98
N THR A 68 -14.64 -20.76 1.67
CA THR A 68 -15.94 -21.04 1.03
C THR A 68 -16.74 -19.77 0.75
N LEU A 69 -16.31 -18.61 1.25
CA LEU A 69 -17.00 -17.34 1.04
C LEU A 69 -16.52 -16.61 -0.23
N TYR A 70 -15.28 -16.84 -0.65
CA TYR A 70 -14.72 -16.25 -1.86
C TYR A 70 -15.51 -16.62 -3.12
N GLY A 71 -15.71 -15.64 -4.01
CA GLY A 71 -16.49 -15.82 -5.24
C GLY A 71 -17.99 -15.99 -5.05
N THR A 72 -18.52 -15.77 -3.83
CA THR A 72 -19.96 -15.80 -3.54
C THR A 72 -20.49 -14.40 -3.22
N ASP A 73 -21.81 -14.23 -3.19
CA ASP A 73 -22.44 -12.98 -2.76
C ASP A 73 -22.13 -12.62 -1.29
N LYS A 74 -21.62 -13.58 -0.50
CA LYS A 74 -21.19 -13.36 0.90
C LYS A 74 -19.71 -12.97 1.02
N GLU A 75 -18.95 -12.94 -0.07
CA GLU A 75 -17.54 -12.51 -0.07
C GLU A 75 -17.32 -11.14 0.63
N PRO A 76 -18.19 -10.12 0.47
CA PRO A 76 -18.04 -8.84 1.17
C PRO A 76 -18.00 -8.92 2.70
N SER A 77 -18.59 -9.99 3.28
CA SER A 77 -18.58 -10.22 4.74
C SER A 77 -17.19 -10.46 5.34
N LEU A 78 -16.18 -10.70 4.49
CA LEU A 78 -14.77 -10.82 4.88
C LEU A 78 -14.07 -9.45 5.07
N PHE A 79 -14.69 -8.38 4.57
CA PHE A 79 -14.10 -7.03 4.51
C PHE A 79 -14.89 -5.99 5.30
N VAL A 80 -15.86 -6.44 6.10
CA VAL A 80 -16.64 -5.62 7.03
C VAL A 80 -16.49 -6.17 8.44
N PRO A 81 -16.57 -5.31 9.47
CA PRO A 81 -16.43 -5.77 10.83
C PRO A 81 -17.56 -6.70 11.25
N ARG A 82 -17.17 -7.78 11.91
CA ARG A 82 -18.09 -8.63 12.67
C ARG A 82 -18.47 -7.87 13.93
N GLU A 83 -19.78 -7.77 14.17
CA GLU A 83 -20.36 -6.99 15.27
C GLU A 83 -20.19 -5.47 15.11
N THR A 84 -21.16 -4.70 15.64
CA THR A 84 -21.14 -3.24 15.51
C THR A 84 -20.11 -2.58 16.44
N PHE A 85 -19.76 -3.25 17.54
CA PHE A 85 -18.84 -2.76 18.58
C PHE A 85 -17.54 -2.17 18.01
N TRP A 86 -16.90 -2.86 17.06
CA TRP A 86 -15.61 -2.42 16.51
C TRP A 86 -15.72 -1.16 15.64
N ARG A 87 -16.85 -1.01 14.94
CA ARG A 87 -17.15 0.22 14.20
C ARG A 87 -17.43 1.36 15.19
N GLU A 88 -18.35 1.16 16.12
CA GLU A 88 -18.72 2.13 17.15
C GLU A 88 -17.49 2.62 17.94
N LEU A 89 -16.63 1.70 18.38
CA LEU A 89 -15.39 2.05 19.07
C LEU A 89 -14.44 2.89 18.21
N GLY A 90 -14.35 2.60 16.90
CA GLY A 90 -13.53 3.39 15.97
C GLY A 90 -14.09 4.79 15.74
N GLU A 91 -15.41 4.92 15.63
CA GLU A 91 -16.11 6.19 15.51
C GLU A 91 -15.91 7.04 16.78
N GLU A 92 -16.14 6.47 17.97
CA GLU A 92 -15.90 7.16 19.25
C GLU A 92 -14.44 7.60 19.40
N CYS A 93 -13.48 6.74 19.03
CA CYS A 93 -12.07 7.11 19.02
C CYS A 93 -11.80 8.29 18.08
N ALA A 94 -12.36 8.28 16.87
CA ALA A 94 -12.19 9.34 15.90
C ALA A 94 -12.77 10.67 16.41
N GLU A 95 -13.96 10.66 17.00
CA GLU A 95 -14.63 11.82 17.59
C GLU A 95 -13.86 12.42 18.77
N GLN A 96 -13.22 11.57 19.58
CA GLN A 96 -12.37 12.01 20.70
C GLN A 96 -10.95 12.38 20.26
N GLY A 97 -10.61 12.30 18.97
CA GLY A 97 -9.28 12.59 18.46
C GLY A 97 -8.22 11.60 18.92
N VAL A 98 -8.60 10.34 19.13
CA VAL A 98 -7.73 9.22 19.56
C VAL A 98 -7.42 8.31 18.37
N GLY A 99 -6.19 8.35 17.87
CA GLY A 99 -5.70 7.47 16.81
C GLY A 99 -5.38 6.08 17.34
N VAL A 100 -5.71 5.00 16.62
CA VAL A 100 -5.37 3.63 17.05
C VAL A 100 -4.46 2.96 16.03
N ASN A 101 -3.24 2.62 16.45
CA ASN A 101 -2.28 1.87 15.66
C ASN A 101 -2.20 0.42 16.16
N LEU A 102 -2.14 -0.53 15.24
CA LEU A 102 -2.13 -1.97 15.54
C LEU A 102 -0.83 -2.62 15.04
N PHE A 103 -0.04 -3.19 15.94
CA PHE A 103 1.02 -4.13 15.63
C PHE A 103 0.51 -5.55 15.85
N LEU A 104 0.30 -6.27 14.75
CA LEU A 104 -0.28 -7.61 14.73
C LEU A 104 0.80 -8.63 14.43
N CYS A 105 1.07 -9.54 15.38
CA CYS A 105 2.04 -10.62 15.24
C CYS A 105 1.37 -12.01 15.37
N PRO A 106 0.39 -12.36 14.52
CA PRO A 106 -0.42 -13.53 14.76
C PRO A 106 0.18 -14.85 14.29
N SER A 107 -0.10 -15.92 15.04
CA SER A 107 0.12 -17.30 14.57
C SER A 107 -1.11 -17.90 13.87
N GLU A 108 -2.30 -17.36 14.17
CA GLU A 108 -3.62 -17.77 13.65
C GLU A 108 -4.40 -16.53 13.23
N PRO A 109 -5.44 -16.63 12.38
CA PRO A 109 -6.22 -15.47 11.94
C PRO A 109 -6.71 -14.58 13.09
N VAL A 110 -6.57 -13.26 12.93
CA VAL A 110 -6.92 -12.21 13.91
C VAL A 110 -8.11 -11.36 13.51
N GLU A 111 -8.71 -11.63 12.36
CA GLU A 111 -9.90 -10.94 11.86
C GLU A 111 -9.63 -9.43 11.63
N ILE A 112 -8.61 -9.09 10.82
CA ILE A 112 -8.22 -7.71 10.48
C ILE A 112 -9.39 -6.93 9.87
N GLY A 113 -10.26 -7.59 9.08
CA GLY A 113 -11.48 -6.95 8.57
C GLY A 113 -12.40 -6.44 9.68
N THR A 114 -12.31 -7.01 10.87
CA THR A 114 -13.02 -6.57 12.08
C THR A 114 -12.20 -5.60 12.91
N ILE A 115 -11.11 -6.06 13.51
CA ILE A 115 -10.35 -5.26 14.47
C ILE A 115 -9.63 -4.07 13.81
N GLY A 116 -9.27 -4.21 12.53
CA GLY A 116 -8.60 -3.17 11.76
C GLY A 116 -9.48 -1.98 11.42
N THR A 117 -10.81 -2.11 11.52
CA THR A 117 -11.76 -1.00 11.29
C THR A 117 -11.47 0.17 12.22
N VAL A 118 -11.06 -0.08 13.47
CA VAL A 118 -10.70 0.98 14.44
C VAL A 118 -9.51 1.80 13.93
N ALA A 119 -8.47 1.14 13.41
CA ALA A 119 -7.32 1.84 12.83
C ALA A 119 -7.70 2.62 11.57
N SER A 120 -8.52 2.02 10.70
CA SER A 120 -9.00 2.68 9.47
C SER A 120 -9.82 3.94 9.76
N LEU A 121 -10.77 3.90 10.69
CA LEU A 121 -11.62 5.05 11.02
C LEU A 121 -10.85 6.18 11.73
N THR A 122 -9.86 5.82 12.53
CA THR A 122 -9.09 6.80 13.31
C THR A 122 -7.87 7.37 12.56
N GLY A 123 -7.63 6.90 11.33
CA GLY A 123 -6.43 7.27 10.56
C GLY A 123 -5.14 6.67 11.09
N GLY A 124 -5.21 5.62 11.91
CA GLY A 124 -4.05 4.88 12.39
C GLY A 124 -3.45 3.93 11.35
N ASP A 125 -2.38 3.23 11.73
CA ASP A 125 -1.74 2.21 10.90
C ASP A 125 -1.98 0.80 11.44
N ILE A 126 -2.01 -0.17 10.52
CA ILE A 126 -1.89 -1.59 10.79
C ILE A 126 -0.50 -2.04 10.32
N PHE A 127 0.25 -2.71 11.20
CA PHE A 127 1.50 -3.38 10.92
C PHE A 127 1.29 -4.88 11.13
N PHE A 128 1.62 -5.71 10.14
CA PHE A 128 1.21 -7.11 10.11
C PHE A 128 2.39 -8.05 9.89
N TYR A 129 2.60 -8.95 10.84
CA TYR A 129 3.69 -9.91 10.91
C TYR A 129 3.16 -11.32 11.19
N PRO A 130 2.51 -11.95 10.21
CA PRO A 130 2.01 -13.31 10.38
C PRO A 130 3.17 -14.28 10.62
N ARG A 131 3.05 -15.12 11.65
CA ARG A 131 4.10 -16.02 12.11
C ARG A 131 5.44 -15.30 12.35
N TYR A 132 5.37 -14.22 13.13
CA TYR A 132 6.51 -13.37 13.46
C TYR A 132 7.75 -14.19 13.82
N ASN A 133 8.82 -13.96 13.05
CA ASN A 133 10.13 -14.55 13.29
C ASN A 133 11.09 -13.42 13.69
N PRO A 134 11.62 -13.38 14.92
CA PRO A 134 12.56 -12.36 15.35
C PRO A 134 13.75 -12.19 14.41
N SER A 135 14.30 -13.29 13.90
CA SER A 135 15.43 -13.28 12.96
C SER A 135 15.11 -12.62 11.62
N LEU A 136 13.84 -12.47 11.26
CA LEU A 136 13.39 -11.85 10.00
C LEU A 136 12.76 -10.48 10.17
N ASP A 137 11.88 -10.37 11.17
CA ASP A 137 10.89 -9.32 11.23
C ASP A 137 11.28 -8.21 12.23
N GLU A 138 12.16 -8.50 13.20
CA GLU A 138 12.51 -7.56 14.29
C GLU A 138 13.03 -6.22 13.76
N LEU A 139 13.96 -6.24 12.80
CA LEU A 139 14.52 -5.00 12.24
C LEU A 139 13.45 -4.13 11.56
N THR A 140 12.50 -4.78 10.87
CA THR A 140 11.41 -4.09 10.19
C THR A 140 10.42 -3.52 11.20
N LEU A 141 10.06 -4.31 12.21
CA LEU A 141 9.16 -3.90 13.31
C LEU A 141 9.74 -2.72 14.09
N LEU A 142 11.00 -2.82 14.53
CA LEU A 142 11.67 -1.72 15.23
C LEU A 142 11.77 -0.47 14.35
N SER A 143 12.03 -0.60 13.06
CA SER A 143 12.07 0.54 12.16
C SER A 143 10.70 1.20 11.98
N GLN A 144 9.63 0.41 11.85
CA GLN A 144 8.27 0.93 11.71
C GLN A 144 7.79 1.57 13.01
N LEU A 145 8.10 0.98 14.16
CA LEU A 145 7.82 1.56 15.48
C LEU A 145 8.55 2.89 15.68
N ARG A 146 9.84 2.97 15.30
CA ARG A 146 10.60 4.23 15.32
C ARG A 146 9.99 5.27 14.38
N ARG A 147 9.59 4.87 13.17
CA ARG A 147 8.95 5.78 12.20
C ARG A 147 7.63 6.32 12.72
N LEU A 148 6.80 5.47 13.34
CA LEU A 148 5.53 5.86 13.96
C LEU A 148 5.70 7.00 14.98
N PHE A 149 6.73 6.93 15.82
CA PHE A 149 6.98 7.95 16.85
C PHE A 149 7.75 9.18 16.36
N THR A 150 8.54 9.07 15.29
CA THR A 150 9.44 10.15 14.85
C THR A 150 8.94 10.94 13.64
N ARG A 151 8.01 10.40 12.85
CA ARG A 151 7.42 11.13 11.72
C ARG A 151 6.50 12.25 12.19
N GLU A 152 6.38 13.27 11.36
CA GLU A 152 5.44 14.37 11.59
C GLU A 152 4.01 13.80 11.63
N THR A 153 3.33 14.02 12.75
CA THR A 153 1.96 13.54 12.99
C THR A 153 1.12 14.68 13.54
N ALA A 154 -0.01 14.90 12.86
CA ALA A 154 -1.05 15.83 13.23
C ALA A 154 -2.17 15.09 13.97
N TYR A 155 -2.71 15.72 15.02
CA TYR A 155 -3.73 15.14 15.90
C TYR A 155 -5.05 15.90 15.79
N ASN A 156 -6.16 15.19 16.01
CA ASN A 156 -7.52 15.72 16.01
C ASN A 156 -7.80 16.58 14.77
N CYS A 157 -7.59 15.99 13.60
CA CYS A 157 -7.62 16.69 12.32
C CYS A 157 -9.05 16.78 11.79
N ILE A 158 -9.37 17.93 11.20
CA ILE A 158 -10.57 18.14 10.40
C ILE A 158 -10.12 18.60 9.02
N VAL A 159 -10.45 17.82 7.99
CA VAL A 159 -10.13 18.10 6.59
C VAL A 159 -11.37 18.59 5.88
N ARG A 160 -11.21 19.67 5.10
CA ARG A 160 -12.25 20.18 4.22
C ARG A 160 -11.66 20.59 2.88
N VAL A 161 -12.21 20.02 1.81
CA VAL A 161 -11.91 20.44 0.44
C VAL A 161 -13.03 21.35 -0.06
N ARG A 162 -12.65 22.49 -0.62
CA ARG A 162 -13.52 23.47 -1.26
C ARG A 162 -13.16 23.57 -2.73
N CYS A 163 -14.16 23.83 -3.57
CA CYS A 163 -13.95 24.09 -4.98
C CYS A 163 -14.74 25.34 -5.43
N SER A 164 -14.32 25.95 -6.53
CA SER A 164 -15.02 27.08 -7.14
C SER A 164 -16.38 26.68 -7.71
N LYS A 165 -17.24 27.67 -7.99
CA LYS A 165 -18.55 27.49 -8.62
C LYS A 165 -18.44 26.62 -9.88
N GLY A 166 -19.41 25.71 -10.04
CA GLY A 166 -19.46 24.76 -11.15
C GLY A 166 -18.97 23.36 -10.77
N LEU A 167 -18.15 23.23 -9.72
CA LEU A 167 -17.77 21.95 -9.13
C LEU A 167 -18.45 21.75 -7.76
N ARG A 168 -18.57 20.48 -7.37
CA ARG A 168 -18.81 20.05 -5.99
C ARG A 168 -17.85 18.91 -5.65
N VAL A 169 -17.48 18.80 -4.38
CA VAL A 169 -16.81 17.59 -3.87
C VAL A 169 -17.87 16.49 -3.81
N SER A 170 -17.59 15.34 -4.40
CA SER A 170 -18.51 14.20 -4.41
C SER A 170 -18.20 13.21 -3.30
N ASP A 171 -16.93 12.83 -3.14
CA ASP A 171 -16.55 11.80 -2.17
C ASP A 171 -15.13 11.96 -1.63
N TYR A 172 -14.85 11.32 -0.50
CA TYR A 172 -13.51 11.23 0.10
C TYR A 172 -13.09 9.77 0.27
N LEU A 173 -11.84 9.45 -0.10
CA LEU A 173 -11.28 8.12 0.06
C LEU A 173 -9.98 8.18 0.87
N GLY A 174 -9.93 7.43 1.96
CA GLY A 174 -8.78 7.33 2.86
C GLY A 174 -9.12 6.55 4.13
N ASN A 175 -8.14 6.42 5.02
CA ASN A 175 -8.37 5.95 6.39
C ASN A 175 -8.90 7.14 7.20
N ILE A 176 -10.21 7.35 7.10
CA ILE A 176 -10.89 8.55 7.58
C ILE A 176 -12.20 8.19 8.25
N TYR A 177 -12.69 9.08 9.11
CA TYR A 177 -14.05 9.04 9.65
C TYR A 177 -14.83 10.24 9.12
N GLN A 178 -15.93 9.98 8.43
CA GLN A 178 -16.74 11.03 7.81
C GLN A 178 -18.08 11.15 8.52
N ARG A 179 -18.16 12.09 9.47
CA ARG A 179 -19.40 12.40 10.20
C ARG A 179 -20.39 13.24 9.38
N SER A 180 -19.90 14.00 8.40
CA SER A 180 -20.72 14.86 7.54
C SER A 180 -20.27 14.79 6.09
N THR A 181 -21.12 15.21 5.16
CA THR A 181 -20.76 15.26 3.73
C THR A 181 -19.67 16.29 3.38
N LEU A 182 -19.38 17.23 4.29
CA LEU A 182 -18.51 18.38 4.02
C LEU A 182 -17.14 18.27 4.68
N ASP A 183 -17.13 17.84 5.93
CA ASP A 183 -15.94 17.79 6.79
C ASP A 183 -15.60 16.32 7.11
N VAL A 184 -14.32 16.01 7.02
CA VAL A 184 -13.74 14.69 7.29
C VAL A 184 -12.91 14.76 8.57
N ASP A 185 -13.25 13.92 9.55
CA ASP A 185 -12.57 13.81 10.83
C ASP A 185 -11.48 12.72 10.76
N ILE A 186 -10.28 13.02 11.27
CA ILE A 186 -9.16 12.07 11.32
C ILE A 186 -8.43 12.27 12.64
N ALA A 187 -8.47 11.28 13.52
CA ALA A 187 -7.84 11.40 14.83
C ALA A 187 -6.31 11.58 14.73
N THR A 188 -5.65 10.82 13.86
CA THR A 188 -4.21 10.97 13.58
C THR A 188 -3.92 10.97 12.09
N CYS A 189 -3.21 11.97 11.60
CA CYS A 189 -2.78 12.09 10.20
C CYS A 189 -1.29 12.38 10.16
N ASP A 190 -0.51 11.54 9.48
CA ASP A 190 0.95 11.68 9.39
C ASP A 190 1.44 11.94 7.97
N SER A 191 2.74 12.23 7.85
CA SER A 191 3.40 12.57 6.59
C SER A 191 3.36 11.50 5.50
N ASP A 192 3.04 10.25 5.84
CA ASP A 192 3.07 9.13 4.89
C ASP A 192 1.68 8.84 4.29
N LYS A 193 0.64 9.48 4.83
CA LYS A 193 -0.76 9.26 4.46
C LYS A 193 -1.26 10.26 3.42
N ALA A 194 -2.21 9.83 2.59
CA ALA A 194 -2.90 10.69 1.65
C ALA A 194 -4.40 10.41 1.60
N ILE A 195 -5.19 11.45 1.37
CA ILE A 195 -6.64 11.39 1.18
C ILE A 195 -6.94 11.80 -0.25
N CYS A 196 -7.86 11.08 -0.89
CA CYS A 196 -8.36 11.45 -2.20
C CYS A 196 -9.71 12.14 -2.05
N ALA A 197 -9.94 13.21 -2.80
CA ALA A 197 -11.24 13.85 -2.94
C ALA A 197 -11.64 13.81 -4.42
N SER A 198 -12.83 13.32 -4.70
CA SER A 198 -13.41 13.33 -6.05
C SER A 198 -14.33 14.53 -6.23
N PHE A 199 -14.50 14.93 -7.50
CA PHE A 199 -15.28 16.10 -7.86
C PHE A 199 -16.28 15.76 -8.97
N GLU A 200 -17.43 16.43 -8.92
CA GLU A 200 -18.47 16.34 -9.94
C GLU A 200 -18.89 17.74 -10.38
N HIS A 201 -19.49 17.81 -11.58
CA HIS A 201 -20.16 19.03 -12.01
C HIS A 201 -21.40 19.28 -11.15
N SER A 202 -21.50 20.48 -10.58
CA SER A 202 -22.62 20.91 -9.75
C SER A 202 -23.93 21.15 -10.53
N GLY A 203 -23.89 21.10 -11.87
CA GLY A 203 -24.98 21.50 -12.77
C GLY A 203 -24.86 22.94 -13.27
N VAL A 204 -24.04 23.77 -12.62
CA VAL A 204 -23.65 25.09 -13.14
C VAL A 204 -22.44 24.93 -14.06
N SER A 205 -22.44 25.58 -15.23
CA SER A 205 -21.31 25.58 -16.16
C SER A 205 -20.07 26.21 -15.55
N LEU A 206 -18.91 25.63 -15.83
CA LEU A 206 -17.62 26.25 -15.55
C LEU A 206 -17.36 27.38 -16.55
N ASP A 207 -16.63 28.41 -16.11
CA ASP A 207 -16.14 29.47 -17.00
C ASP A 207 -15.03 28.91 -17.89
N ASP A 208 -15.30 28.77 -19.18
CA ASP A 208 -14.40 28.18 -20.18
C ASP A 208 -13.18 29.06 -20.50
N ARG A 209 -13.18 30.31 -20.03
CA ARG A 209 -12.04 31.24 -20.13
C ARG A 209 -11.24 31.34 -18.82
N GLY A 210 -11.72 30.67 -17.77
CA GLY A 210 -11.19 30.78 -16.42
C GLY A 210 -10.48 29.52 -15.94
N ASN A 211 -10.15 29.55 -14.64
CA ASN A 211 -9.66 28.40 -13.90
C ASN A 211 -10.75 27.91 -12.94
N ALA A 212 -10.80 26.60 -12.74
CA ALA A 212 -11.41 26.01 -11.55
C ALA A 212 -10.40 26.08 -10.40
N TYR A 213 -10.87 26.44 -9.20
CA TYR A 213 -10.02 26.54 -8.01
C TYR A 213 -10.38 25.44 -7.04
N ILE A 214 -9.36 24.81 -6.46
CA ILE A 214 -9.50 23.80 -5.41
C ILE A 214 -8.65 24.25 -4.23
N GLN A 215 -9.25 24.26 -3.04
CA GLN A 215 -8.56 24.51 -1.79
C GLN A 215 -8.78 23.35 -0.85
N SER A 216 -7.70 22.68 -0.44
CA SER A 216 -7.71 21.77 0.69
C SER A 216 -7.28 22.53 1.94
N ALA A 217 -8.03 22.38 3.03
CA ALA A 217 -7.68 22.91 4.33
C ALA A 217 -7.73 21.80 5.38
N ILE A 218 -6.67 21.67 6.18
CA ILE A 218 -6.63 20.80 7.35
C ILE A 218 -6.43 21.65 8.61
N LEU A 219 -7.39 21.57 9.53
CA LEU A 219 -7.29 22.12 10.88
C LEU A 219 -6.83 20.99 11.79
N TYR A 220 -5.74 21.18 12.53
CA TYR A 220 -5.13 20.11 13.33
C TYR A 220 -4.43 20.65 14.57
N THR A 221 -4.10 19.75 15.48
CA THR A 221 -3.27 20.02 16.67
C THR A 221 -1.88 19.42 16.46
N THR A 222 -0.82 20.19 16.69
CA THR A 222 0.57 19.71 16.62
C THR A 222 0.90 18.82 17.82
N SER A 223 2.01 18.08 17.76
CA SER A 223 2.56 17.35 18.91
C SER A 223 2.93 18.26 20.09
N SER A 224 3.18 19.54 19.85
CA SER A 224 3.39 20.57 20.88
C SER A 224 2.10 21.16 21.47
N GLY A 225 0.92 20.75 20.99
CA GLY A 225 -0.37 21.21 21.48
C GLY A 225 -0.92 22.48 20.83
N GLU A 226 -0.37 22.92 19.70
CA GLU A 226 -0.83 24.11 18.99
C GLU A 226 -1.92 23.77 17.96
N ARG A 227 -3.01 24.53 17.94
CA ARG A 227 -4.03 24.42 16.90
C ARG A 227 -3.61 25.23 15.67
N ARG A 228 -3.40 24.55 14.54
CA ARG A 228 -2.93 25.15 13.28
C ARG A 228 -3.86 24.81 12.12
N VAL A 229 -3.84 25.65 11.09
CA VAL A 229 -4.49 25.38 9.80
C VAL A 229 -3.41 25.33 8.73
N ARG A 230 -3.42 24.28 7.91
CA ARG A 230 -2.61 24.20 6.68
C ARG A 230 -3.56 24.21 5.49
N THR A 231 -3.24 25.04 4.49
CA THR A 231 -4.03 25.16 3.26
C THR A 231 -3.18 24.90 2.03
N CYS A 232 -3.71 24.15 1.06
CA CYS A 232 -3.14 23.97 -0.27
C CYS A 232 -4.15 24.48 -1.30
N ASN A 233 -3.70 25.37 -2.19
CA ASN A 233 -4.54 25.98 -3.22
C ASN A 233 -4.00 25.59 -4.60
N ILE A 234 -4.89 25.15 -5.49
CA ILE A 234 -4.56 24.81 -6.88
C ILE A 234 -5.57 25.51 -7.79
N ALA A 235 -5.09 26.06 -8.89
CA ALA A 235 -5.89 26.57 -10.00
C ALA A 235 -5.68 25.64 -11.21
N VAL A 236 -6.77 25.13 -11.78
CA VAL A 236 -6.75 24.21 -12.92
C VAL A 236 -7.50 24.86 -14.09
N PRO A 237 -6.90 24.98 -15.27
CA PRO A 237 -7.56 25.54 -16.45
C PRO A 237 -8.81 24.75 -16.84
N VAL A 238 -9.90 25.46 -17.16
CA VAL A 238 -11.11 24.85 -17.70
C VAL A 238 -10.92 24.64 -19.21
N CYS A 239 -11.36 23.50 -19.73
CA CYS A 239 -11.33 23.25 -21.17
C CYS A 239 -12.64 22.63 -21.65
N THR A 240 -12.98 22.89 -22.92
CA THR A 240 -14.22 22.43 -23.57
C THR A 240 -13.98 21.30 -24.58
N LEU A 241 -12.75 21.18 -25.09
CA LEU A 241 -12.37 20.14 -26.04
C LEU A 241 -11.92 18.88 -25.31
N ALA A 242 -12.52 17.73 -25.64
CA ALA A 242 -12.17 16.43 -25.06
C ALA A 242 -10.66 16.13 -25.19
N GLY A 243 -10.04 16.45 -26.33
CA GLY A 243 -8.60 16.25 -26.53
C GLY A 243 -7.72 16.99 -25.52
N ASN A 244 -8.15 18.16 -25.03
CA ASN A 244 -7.44 18.89 -23.99
C ASN A 244 -7.62 18.23 -22.61
N VAL A 245 -8.76 17.59 -22.34
CA VAL A 245 -8.95 16.78 -21.12
C VAL A 245 -7.92 15.65 -21.11
N TYR A 246 -7.84 14.84 -22.17
CA TYR A 246 -6.88 13.75 -22.27
C TYR A 246 -5.41 14.22 -22.17
N ARG A 247 -5.07 15.36 -22.79
CA ARG A 247 -3.71 15.90 -22.77
C ARG A 247 -3.23 16.35 -21.39
N HIS A 248 -4.14 16.78 -20.52
CA HIS A 248 -3.82 17.28 -19.19
C HIS A 248 -4.18 16.30 -18.06
N THR A 249 -4.57 15.06 -18.40
CA THR A 249 -4.80 14.02 -17.40
C THR A 249 -3.48 13.61 -16.75
N HIS A 250 -3.48 13.51 -15.42
CA HIS A 250 -2.37 12.95 -14.66
C HIS A 250 -2.68 11.48 -14.33
N GLN A 251 -1.96 10.57 -14.99
CA GLN A 251 -2.25 9.14 -14.94
C GLN A 251 -2.13 8.57 -13.54
N GLU A 252 -1.06 8.91 -12.83
CA GLU A 252 -0.71 8.33 -11.54
C GLU A 252 -1.76 8.69 -10.48
N THR A 253 -2.34 9.88 -10.58
CA THR A 253 -3.44 10.32 -9.71
C THR A 253 -4.72 9.54 -10.00
N LEU A 254 -5.03 9.30 -11.28
CA LEU A 254 -6.17 8.48 -11.69
C LEU A 254 -6.03 7.03 -11.19
N ILE A 255 -4.87 6.41 -11.37
CA ILE A 255 -4.57 5.05 -10.89
C ILE A 255 -4.67 4.99 -9.36
N THR A 256 -4.13 5.99 -8.66
CA THR A 256 -4.26 6.08 -7.20
C THR A 256 -5.72 6.15 -6.76
N TYR A 257 -6.51 7.00 -7.40
CA TYR A 257 -7.95 7.10 -7.12
C TYR A 257 -8.69 5.79 -7.40
N TRP A 258 -8.48 5.15 -8.56
CA TRP A 258 -9.09 3.87 -8.92
C TRP A 258 -8.73 2.76 -7.94
N THR A 259 -7.49 2.73 -7.47
CA THR A 259 -7.06 1.76 -6.46
C THR A 259 -7.84 1.94 -5.17
N LYS A 260 -7.96 3.17 -4.65
CA LYS A 260 -8.71 3.45 -3.42
C LYS A 260 -10.21 3.19 -3.60
N GLN A 261 -10.77 3.56 -4.75
CA GLN A 261 -12.18 3.31 -5.07
C GLN A 261 -12.47 1.80 -5.09
N ALA A 262 -11.64 1.03 -5.79
CA ALA A 262 -11.81 -0.42 -5.87
C ALA A 262 -11.74 -1.10 -4.50
N ILE A 263 -10.87 -0.61 -3.59
CA ILE A 263 -10.79 -1.13 -2.23
C ILE A 263 -12.03 -0.77 -1.40
N ALA A 264 -12.53 0.46 -1.51
CA ALA A 264 -13.76 0.87 -0.81
C ALA A 264 -14.96 -0.02 -1.20
N GLU A 265 -15.04 -0.42 -2.47
CA GLU A 265 -16.09 -1.30 -2.99
C GLU A 265 -16.03 -2.73 -2.44
N MET A 266 -14.90 -3.22 -1.92
CA MET A 266 -14.74 -4.60 -1.39
C MET A 266 -15.76 -4.93 -0.29
N SER A 267 -16.14 -3.93 0.50
CA SER A 267 -17.12 -4.07 1.59
C SER A 267 -18.56 -4.31 1.13
N SER A 268 -18.85 -4.14 -0.16
CA SER A 268 -20.21 -4.16 -0.71
C SER A 268 -20.38 -5.01 -1.96
N ARG A 269 -19.29 -5.41 -2.62
CA ARG A 269 -19.32 -6.10 -3.91
C ARG A 269 -18.31 -7.25 -3.97
N PRO A 270 -18.64 -8.36 -4.65
CA PRO A 270 -17.67 -9.41 -4.93
C PRO A 270 -16.47 -8.88 -5.74
N LEU A 271 -15.27 -9.40 -5.43
CA LEU A 271 -14.00 -8.92 -5.99
C LEU A 271 -13.94 -9.09 -7.51
N GLN A 272 -14.51 -10.17 -8.04
CA GLN A 272 -14.59 -10.41 -9.49
C GLN A 272 -15.29 -9.24 -10.19
N LYS A 273 -16.43 -8.80 -9.65
CA LYS A 273 -17.20 -7.70 -10.22
C LYS A 273 -16.43 -6.38 -10.22
N ILE A 274 -15.61 -6.15 -9.19
CA ILE A 274 -14.75 -4.94 -9.10
C ILE A 274 -13.66 -4.98 -10.19
N ARG A 275 -13.03 -6.16 -10.42
CA ARG A 275 -12.03 -6.34 -11.48
C ARG A 275 -12.61 -6.16 -12.89
N ASP A 276 -13.81 -6.68 -13.11
CA ASP A 276 -14.51 -6.55 -14.38
C ASP A 276 -14.86 -5.08 -14.67
N ASP A 277 -15.40 -4.36 -13.68
CA ASP A 277 -15.70 -2.93 -13.79
C ASP A 277 -14.46 -2.08 -14.07
N LEU A 278 -13.32 -2.37 -13.43
CA LEU A 278 -12.05 -1.69 -13.70
C LEU A 278 -11.64 -1.85 -15.17
N THR A 279 -11.76 -3.08 -15.70
CA THR A 279 -11.44 -3.37 -17.10
C THR A 279 -12.40 -2.64 -18.04
N GLN A 280 -13.70 -2.65 -17.74
CA GLN A 280 -14.71 -1.93 -18.50
C GLN A 280 -14.47 -0.41 -18.48
N LYS A 281 -14.12 0.17 -17.32
CA LYS A 281 -13.76 1.60 -17.19
C LYS A 281 -12.55 1.94 -18.05
N CYS A 282 -11.52 1.10 -18.06
CA CYS A 282 -10.35 1.27 -18.92
C CYS A 282 -10.75 1.26 -20.41
N ALA A 283 -11.50 0.25 -20.86
CA ALA A 283 -11.97 0.16 -22.24
C ALA A 283 -12.84 1.37 -22.63
N ALA A 284 -13.74 1.82 -21.75
CA ALA A 284 -14.61 2.97 -22.00
C ALA A 284 -13.84 4.29 -22.20
N ILE A 285 -12.80 4.54 -21.39
CA ILE A 285 -11.95 5.74 -21.54
C ILE A 285 -11.23 5.74 -22.89
N LEU A 286 -10.69 4.59 -23.30
CA LEU A 286 -9.97 4.44 -24.57
C LEU A 286 -10.91 4.48 -25.78
N LEU A 287 -12.09 3.87 -25.67
CA LEU A 287 -13.17 3.96 -26.67
C LEU A 287 -13.61 5.42 -26.87
N SER A 288 -13.79 6.17 -25.79
CA SER A 288 -14.15 7.60 -25.85
C SER A 288 -13.05 8.42 -26.54
N TYR A 289 -11.77 8.13 -26.27
CA TYR A 289 -10.66 8.79 -26.95
C TYR A 289 -10.66 8.48 -28.45
N ARG A 290 -10.85 7.21 -28.81
CA ARG A 290 -10.96 6.78 -30.21
C ARG A 290 -12.07 7.54 -30.95
N LYS A 291 -13.28 7.58 -30.38
CA LYS A 291 -14.45 8.23 -30.99
C LYS A 291 -14.30 9.74 -31.11
N ASN A 292 -13.74 10.41 -30.09
CA ASN A 292 -13.77 11.87 -29.99
C ASN A 292 -12.46 12.56 -30.41
N CYS A 293 -11.34 11.85 -30.48
CA CYS A 293 -10.02 12.44 -30.72
C CYS A 293 -9.20 11.75 -31.82
N ALA A 294 -9.51 10.48 -32.17
CA ALA A 294 -8.74 9.70 -33.12
C ALA A 294 -9.62 8.94 -34.15
N ALA A 295 -10.76 9.53 -34.52
CA ALA A 295 -11.80 8.87 -35.32
C ALA A 295 -11.34 8.41 -36.73
N SER A 296 -10.31 9.06 -37.30
CA SER A 296 -9.79 8.77 -38.64
C SER A 296 -8.87 7.54 -38.71
N THR A 297 -8.66 6.83 -37.61
CA THR A 297 -7.65 5.75 -37.52
C THR A 297 -8.27 4.37 -37.80
N PRO A 298 -7.58 3.46 -38.51
CA PRO A 298 -8.12 2.14 -38.84
C PRO A 298 -8.58 1.33 -37.61
N PRO A 299 -9.67 0.54 -37.69
CA PRO A 299 -10.15 -0.32 -36.59
C PRO A 299 -9.10 -1.27 -36.01
N SER A 300 -8.21 -1.78 -36.86
CA SER A 300 -7.13 -2.71 -36.46
C SER A 300 -6.08 -2.13 -35.52
N GLN A 301 -6.05 -0.82 -35.31
CA GLN A 301 -5.09 -0.16 -34.42
C GLN A 301 -5.73 0.24 -33.09
N LEU A 302 -5.15 -0.19 -31.98
CA LEU A 302 -5.46 0.34 -30.66
C LEU A 302 -4.74 1.69 -30.47
N ILE A 303 -5.51 2.78 -30.38
CA ILE A 303 -4.97 4.13 -30.20
C ILE A 303 -5.13 4.57 -28.74
N LEU A 304 -4.00 4.89 -28.11
CA LEU A 304 -3.95 5.35 -26.73
C LEU A 304 -3.55 6.84 -26.70
N PRO A 305 -4.14 7.67 -25.83
CA PRO A 305 -3.62 9.00 -25.59
C PRO A 305 -2.27 8.92 -24.87
N GLU A 306 -1.32 9.81 -25.21
CA GLU A 306 0.04 9.79 -24.65
C GLU A 306 0.05 9.76 -23.11
N GLN A 307 -0.78 10.60 -22.47
CA GLN A 307 -0.87 10.68 -21.01
C GLN A 307 -1.51 9.45 -20.35
N LEU A 308 -2.14 8.56 -21.11
CA LEU A 308 -2.76 7.34 -20.59
C LEU A 308 -2.22 6.10 -21.29
N LYS A 309 -1.03 6.19 -21.90
CA LYS A 309 -0.43 5.05 -22.63
C LYS A 309 -0.19 3.84 -21.74
N LEU A 310 0.03 4.05 -20.43
CA LEU A 310 0.23 2.97 -19.46
C LEU A 310 -1.10 2.58 -18.75
N LEU A 311 -2.25 3.16 -19.14
CA LEU A 311 -3.51 2.95 -18.41
C LEU A 311 -3.91 1.48 -18.40
N PRO A 312 -3.76 0.73 -19.53
CA PRO A 312 -4.05 -0.70 -19.52
C PRO A 312 -3.18 -1.49 -18.53
N ILE A 313 -1.85 -1.30 -18.53
CA ILE A 313 -0.97 -2.03 -17.61
C ILE A 313 -1.30 -1.68 -16.16
N PHE A 314 -1.48 -0.40 -15.81
CA PHE A 314 -1.82 -0.06 -14.43
C PHE A 314 -3.21 -0.55 -14.02
N THR A 315 -4.18 -0.58 -14.93
CA THR A 315 -5.48 -1.21 -14.63
C THR A 315 -5.30 -2.70 -14.30
N LEU A 316 -4.48 -3.42 -15.09
CA LEU A 316 -4.15 -4.82 -14.83
C LEU A 316 -3.41 -4.99 -13.48
N THR A 317 -2.49 -4.09 -13.13
CA THR A 317 -1.79 -4.17 -11.84
C THR A 317 -2.74 -3.99 -10.65
N ILE A 318 -3.77 -3.13 -10.78
CA ILE A 318 -4.82 -3.00 -9.76
C ILE A 318 -5.55 -4.33 -9.60
N THR A 319 -5.88 -5.05 -10.67
CA THR A 319 -6.59 -6.34 -10.53
C THR A 319 -5.70 -7.46 -9.97
N LYS A 320 -4.38 -7.36 -10.14
CA LYS A 320 -3.37 -8.32 -9.63
C LYS A 320 -2.90 -8.07 -8.20
N ASN A 321 -3.23 -6.93 -7.60
CA ASN A 321 -2.72 -6.58 -6.27
C ASN A 321 -3.28 -7.50 -5.17
N ARG A 322 -2.55 -7.70 -4.06
CA ARG A 322 -2.92 -8.67 -3.01
C ARG A 322 -4.29 -8.45 -2.34
N ALA A 323 -4.83 -7.23 -2.36
CA ALA A 323 -6.17 -6.97 -1.85
C ALA A 323 -7.26 -7.48 -2.82
N LEU A 324 -7.04 -7.35 -4.13
CA LEU A 324 -8.06 -7.59 -5.16
C LEU A 324 -7.84 -8.84 -6.01
N LYS A 325 -6.66 -9.45 -6.00
CA LYS A 325 -6.34 -10.58 -6.88
C LYS A 325 -7.26 -11.77 -6.71
N GLY A 326 -7.35 -12.60 -7.75
CA GLY A 326 -8.00 -13.90 -7.65
C GLY A 326 -7.25 -14.85 -6.71
N ARG A 327 -7.72 -16.10 -6.62
CA ARG A 327 -7.22 -17.17 -5.73
C ARG A 327 -7.51 -16.97 -4.23
N ASN A 328 -7.29 -18.06 -3.48
CA ASN A 328 -7.40 -18.10 -2.02
C ASN A 328 -6.21 -17.36 -1.39
N VAL A 329 -6.41 -16.09 -1.08
CA VAL A 329 -5.55 -15.29 -0.19
C VAL A 329 -6.28 -15.17 1.13
N VAL A 330 -5.60 -15.33 2.26
CA VAL A 330 -6.21 -15.22 3.59
C VAL A 330 -6.82 -13.83 3.79
N SER A 331 -8.01 -13.74 4.39
CA SER A 331 -8.74 -12.47 4.51
C SER A 331 -7.95 -11.40 5.27
N ASP A 332 -7.20 -11.78 6.31
CA ASP A 332 -6.32 -10.86 7.05
C ASP A 332 -5.27 -10.20 6.15
N VAL A 333 -4.64 -10.98 5.28
CA VAL A 333 -3.65 -10.46 4.31
C VAL A 333 -4.31 -9.45 3.37
N ARG A 334 -5.51 -9.75 2.86
CA ARG A 334 -6.25 -8.83 1.99
C ARG A 334 -6.59 -7.53 2.71
N ASN A 335 -7.15 -7.62 3.91
CA ASN A 335 -7.55 -6.45 4.70
C ASN A 335 -6.33 -5.59 5.09
N TYR A 336 -5.19 -6.21 5.41
CA TYR A 336 -3.93 -5.48 5.63
C TYR A 336 -3.51 -4.68 4.38
N HIS A 337 -3.42 -5.32 3.21
CA HIS A 337 -3.02 -4.63 1.99
C HIS A 337 -4.04 -3.57 1.54
N ALA A 338 -5.34 -3.83 1.72
CA ALA A 338 -6.41 -2.87 1.49
C ALA A 338 -6.21 -1.60 2.35
N HIS A 339 -5.99 -1.77 3.66
CA HIS A 339 -5.72 -0.66 4.57
C HIS A 339 -4.47 0.15 4.17
N ARG A 340 -3.38 -0.52 3.76
CA ARG A 340 -2.14 0.14 3.29
C ARG A 340 -2.36 0.95 2.01
N LEU A 341 -3.01 0.36 1.00
CA LEU A 341 -3.28 1.00 -0.28
C LEU A 341 -4.21 2.22 -0.15
N VAL A 342 -5.19 2.15 0.76
CA VAL A 342 -6.07 3.29 1.08
C VAL A 342 -5.30 4.42 1.76
N ALA A 343 -4.25 4.13 2.53
CA ALA A 343 -3.39 5.14 3.14
C ALA A 343 -2.41 5.80 2.14
N PHE A 344 -1.94 5.06 1.13
CA PHE A 344 -0.87 5.51 0.23
C PHE A 344 -1.18 6.81 -0.53
N GLY A 345 -0.15 7.63 -0.69
CA GLY A 345 -0.10 8.69 -1.70
C GLY A 345 0.31 8.17 -3.08
N VAL A 346 0.39 9.07 -4.06
CA VAL A 346 0.62 8.70 -5.47
C VAL A 346 1.88 7.85 -5.65
N ARG A 347 3.04 8.32 -5.19
CA ARG A 347 4.32 7.61 -5.34
C ARG A 347 4.28 6.17 -4.80
N PRO A 348 3.93 5.93 -3.53
CA PRO A 348 3.89 4.56 -3.01
C PRO A 348 2.82 3.70 -3.69
N THR A 349 1.67 4.25 -4.10
CA THR A 349 0.68 3.47 -4.88
C THR A 349 1.27 3.00 -6.21
N MET A 350 1.93 3.87 -6.96
CA MET A 350 2.53 3.50 -8.24
C MET A 350 3.59 2.41 -8.09
N ASN A 351 4.51 2.57 -7.13
CA ASN A 351 5.58 1.61 -6.87
C ASN A 351 5.06 0.28 -6.27
N PHE A 352 3.93 0.30 -5.56
CA PHE A 352 3.32 -0.92 -5.05
C PHE A 352 2.64 -1.73 -6.17
N LEU A 353 1.99 -1.03 -7.10
CA LEU A 353 1.28 -1.64 -8.22
C LEU A 353 2.23 -2.14 -9.31
N TYR A 354 3.28 -1.36 -9.60
CA TYR A 354 4.33 -1.72 -10.55
C TYR A 354 5.69 -1.62 -9.82
N PRO A 355 6.16 -2.73 -9.24
CA PRO A 355 7.42 -2.81 -8.51
C PRO A 355 8.63 -2.29 -9.28
N GLN A 356 9.66 -1.86 -8.55
CA GLN A 356 10.91 -1.40 -9.14
C GLN A 356 11.93 -2.53 -9.20
N VAL A 357 12.06 -3.19 -10.36
CA VAL A 357 13.02 -4.26 -10.58
C VAL A 357 14.33 -3.72 -11.16
N LEU A 358 15.45 -4.11 -10.54
CA LEU A 358 16.82 -3.79 -10.97
C LEU A 358 17.60 -5.06 -11.29
N ALA A 359 18.28 -5.09 -12.43
CA ALA A 359 19.35 -6.05 -12.70
C ALA A 359 20.62 -5.61 -11.95
N LEU A 360 21.20 -6.50 -11.15
CA LEU A 360 22.38 -6.22 -10.34
C LEU A 360 23.64 -6.94 -10.85
N HIS A 361 23.49 -7.92 -11.72
CA HIS A 361 24.59 -8.77 -12.20
C HIS A 361 25.42 -8.10 -13.30
N ASP A 362 24.95 -6.99 -13.87
CA ASP A 362 25.55 -6.25 -15.00
C ASP A 362 25.79 -4.76 -14.66
N LEU A 363 25.92 -4.42 -13.37
CA LEU A 363 26.20 -3.04 -12.95
C LEU A 363 27.58 -2.57 -13.43
N MET A 364 27.62 -1.35 -13.97
CA MET A 364 28.88 -0.66 -14.26
C MET A 364 29.60 -0.26 -12.96
N GLU A 365 30.92 -0.15 -12.99
CA GLU A 365 31.71 0.08 -11.77
C GLU A 365 31.43 1.43 -11.09
N ASN A 366 31.03 2.45 -11.85
CA ASN A 366 30.78 3.81 -11.38
C ASN A 366 29.35 4.06 -10.91
N VAL A 367 28.40 3.15 -11.15
CA VAL A 367 27.01 3.36 -10.71
C VAL A 367 26.82 3.01 -9.23
N CYS A 368 25.78 3.57 -8.63
CA CYS A 368 25.44 3.45 -7.21
C CYS A 368 26.49 4.07 -6.28
N PHE A 369 27.36 4.94 -6.78
CA PHE A 369 28.28 5.76 -5.99
C PHE A 369 27.95 7.25 -6.14
N PRO A 370 28.20 8.07 -5.11
CA PRO A 370 28.07 9.51 -5.24
C PRO A 370 29.14 10.04 -6.18
N ASP A 371 28.72 10.75 -7.23
CA ASP A 371 29.62 11.48 -8.09
C ASP A 371 30.43 12.51 -7.29
N GLN A 372 31.74 12.53 -7.47
CA GLN A 372 32.65 13.35 -6.64
C GLN A 372 32.43 14.85 -6.82
N SER A 373 31.90 15.27 -7.98
CA SER A 373 31.71 16.69 -8.31
C SER A 373 30.33 17.22 -7.93
N THR A 374 29.29 16.38 -8.05
CA THR A 374 27.89 16.78 -7.86
C THR A 374 27.25 16.18 -6.60
N GLY A 375 27.85 15.15 -6.00
CA GLY A 375 27.30 14.39 -4.88
C GLY A 375 26.07 13.55 -5.24
N ARG A 376 25.68 13.50 -6.52
CA ARG A 376 24.52 12.75 -6.99
C ARG A 376 24.89 11.29 -7.23
N VAL A 377 24.02 10.38 -6.83
CA VAL A 377 24.18 8.95 -7.08
C VAL A 377 23.39 8.60 -8.34
N GLU A 378 24.08 8.02 -9.32
CA GLU A 378 23.44 7.41 -10.48
C GLU A 378 22.99 5.99 -10.12
N PHE A 379 21.75 5.65 -10.47
CA PHE A 379 21.20 4.30 -10.25
C PHE A 379 20.98 3.60 -11.59
N PRO A 380 21.10 2.26 -11.63
CA PRO A 380 20.79 1.47 -12.82
C PRO A 380 19.35 1.73 -13.29
N ALA A 381 19.15 1.58 -14.60
CA ALA A 381 17.83 1.66 -15.19
C ALA A 381 16.92 0.55 -14.63
N LEU A 382 15.64 0.88 -14.46
CA LEU A 382 14.62 -0.09 -14.10
C LEU A 382 14.33 -1.01 -15.28
N MET A 383 14.10 -2.29 -15.00
CA MET A 383 13.64 -3.25 -16.00
C MET A 383 12.13 -3.44 -15.95
N ARG A 384 11.58 -4.11 -16.97
CA ARG A 384 10.16 -4.48 -17.00
C ARG A 384 9.88 -5.68 -16.11
N ASP A 385 8.67 -5.72 -15.57
CA ASP A 385 8.27 -6.67 -14.52
C ASP A 385 7.77 -7.98 -15.13
N SER A 386 8.68 -8.70 -15.82
CA SER A 386 8.36 -9.98 -16.45
C SER A 386 9.60 -10.88 -16.55
N TYR A 387 9.40 -12.19 -16.37
CA TYR A 387 10.45 -13.21 -16.51
C TYR A 387 11.13 -13.20 -17.88
N VAL A 388 10.46 -12.71 -18.94
CA VAL A 388 11.03 -12.62 -20.30
C VAL A 388 12.33 -11.80 -20.34
N TRP A 389 12.50 -10.86 -19.40
CA TRP A 389 13.68 -9.99 -19.32
C TRP A 389 14.74 -10.52 -18.34
N MET A 390 14.49 -11.66 -17.71
CA MET A 390 15.37 -12.26 -16.72
C MET A 390 16.20 -13.40 -17.31
N GLN A 391 17.35 -13.65 -16.71
CA GLN A 391 18.29 -14.69 -17.11
C GLN A 391 18.55 -15.64 -15.94
N ASN A 392 18.80 -16.92 -16.25
CA ASN A 392 19.02 -17.97 -15.26
C ASN A 392 20.30 -17.75 -14.41
N ASN A 393 21.26 -16.99 -14.93
CA ASN A 393 22.50 -16.60 -14.26
C ASN A 393 22.45 -15.16 -13.72
N GLY A 394 21.26 -14.56 -13.66
CA GLY A 394 21.08 -13.17 -13.24
C GLY A 394 20.83 -13.02 -11.73
N LEU A 395 21.06 -11.80 -11.26
CA LEU A 395 20.70 -11.31 -9.94
C LEU A 395 19.79 -10.09 -10.07
N TYR A 396 18.66 -10.10 -9.39
CA TYR A 396 17.64 -9.05 -9.53
C TYR A 396 17.08 -8.61 -8.18
N LEU A 397 16.88 -7.30 -8.01
CA LEU A 397 16.25 -6.72 -6.82
C LEU A 397 14.92 -6.07 -7.17
N SER A 398 13.83 -6.62 -6.65
CA SER A 398 12.48 -6.04 -6.74
C SER A 398 12.11 -5.31 -5.44
N ASP A 399 11.41 -4.18 -5.55
CA ASP A 399 10.89 -3.38 -4.42
C ASP A 399 9.50 -2.84 -4.73
N ASN A 400 8.51 -3.21 -3.91
CA ASN A 400 7.12 -2.78 -4.06
C ASN A 400 6.63 -1.84 -2.94
N GLU A 401 7.55 -1.13 -2.27
CA GLU A 401 7.32 -0.28 -1.08
C GLU A 401 6.97 -1.00 0.23
N GLU A 402 6.52 -2.26 0.19
CA GLU A 402 6.19 -3.07 1.36
C GLU A 402 7.24 -4.14 1.65
N GLN A 403 7.83 -4.74 0.61
CA GLN A 403 8.91 -5.71 0.72
C GLN A 403 9.90 -5.58 -0.45
N MET A 404 11.13 -5.99 -0.20
CA MET A 404 12.23 -6.08 -1.14
C MET A 404 12.62 -7.53 -1.26
N ILE A 405 12.74 -8.01 -2.49
CA ILE A 405 13.14 -9.39 -2.76
C ILE A 405 14.35 -9.37 -3.68
N LEU A 406 15.44 -9.98 -3.22
CA LEU A 406 16.61 -10.27 -4.04
C LEU A 406 16.45 -11.67 -4.63
N TRP A 407 16.16 -11.75 -5.92
CA TRP A 407 16.05 -13.01 -6.64
C TRP A 407 17.41 -13.43 -7.19
N ILE A 408 17.77 -14.69 -6.96
CA ILE A 408 19.04 -15.31 -7.33
C ILE A 408 18.75 -16.42 -8.34
N GLY A 409 19.29 -16.30 -9.55
CA GLY A 409 19.12 -17.30 -10.60
C GLY A 409 19.82 -18.61 -10.30
N GLY A 410 19.26 -19.72 -10.78
CA GLY A 410 19.75 -21.08 -10.51
C GLY A 410 21.12 -21.39 -11.13
N SER A 411 21.59 -20.58 -12.07
CA SER A 411 22.93 -20.65 -12.66
C SER A 411 23.78 -19.41 -12.36
N ILE A 412 23.53 -18.76 -11.21
CA ILE A 412 24.30 -17.60 -10.77
C ILE A 412 25.80 -17.90 -10.69
N SER A 413 26.62 -16.91 -11.04
CA SER A 413 28.08 -17.03 -10.93
C SER A 413 28.49 -17.21 -9.45
N PRO A 414 29.29 -18.23 -9.10
CA PRO A 414 29.84 -18.38 -7.75
C PRO A 414 30.65 -17.16 -7.30
N GLN A 415 31.32 -16.47 -8.23
CA GLN A 415 32.07 -15.24 -7.93
C GLN A 415 31.13 -14.13 -7.42
N LEU A 416 29.93 -14.01 -7.98
CA LEU A 416 28.97 -12.99 -7.54
C LEU A 416 28.43 -13.29 -6.14
N LEU A 417 28.22 -14.58 -5.83
CA LEU A 417 27.84 -15.03 -4.49
C LEU A 417 28.96 -14.79 -3.48
N GLN A 418 30.21 -15.08 -3.86
CA GLN A 418 31.38 -14.80 -3.04
C GLN A 418 31.52 -13.30 -2.77
N ASP A 419 31.33 -12.45 -3.78
CA ASP A 419 31.49 -11.01 -3.64
C ASP A 419 30.38 -10.37 -2.79
N LEU A 420 29.14 -10.89 -2.87
CA LEU A 420 28.01 -10.37 -2.09
C LEU A 420 27.94 -10.94 -0.67
N TYR A 421 27.99 -12.27 -0.56
CA TYR A 421 27.69 -13.01 0.65
C TYR A 421 28.90 -13.73 1.25
N GLY A 422 29.99 -13.86 0.50
CA GLY A 422 31.18 -14.60 0.96
C GLY A 422 31.00 -16.11 0.94
N VAL A 423 30.06 -16.63 0.15
CA VAL A 423 29.73 -18.06 0.02
C VAL A 423 29.98 -18.56 -1.40
N GLU A 424 30.27 -19.85 -1.55
CA GLU A 424 30.52 -20.47 -2.86
C GLU A 424 29.22 -20.95 -3.53
N SER A 425 28.21 -21.28 -2.72
CA SER A 425 26.92 -21.78 -3.19
C SER A 425 25.73 -21.06 -2.57
N MET A 426 24.68 -20.84 -3.37
CA MET A 426 23.42 -20.28 -2.86
C MET A 426 22.73 -21.20 -1.84
N HIS A 427 23.09 -22.48 -1.78
CA HIS A 427 22.56 -23.42 -0.78
C HIS A 427 23.05 -23.11 0.65
N GLU A 428 24.15 -22.36 0.80
CA GLU A 428 24.67 -21.92 2.10
C GLU A 428 23.88 -20.74 2.68
N LEU A 429 23.04 -20.08 1.88
CA LEU A 429 22.20 -18.98 2.32
C LEU A 429 20.94 -19.50 3.01
N ASP A 430 20.62 -18.95 4.19
CA ASP A 430 19.35 -19.18 4.87
C ASP A 430 18.37 -18.00 4.62
N PRO A 431 17.32 -18.18 3.80
CA PRO A 431 16.33 -17.13 3.57
C PRO A 431 15.48 -16.81 4.81
N LEU A 432 15.56 -17.62 5.88
CA LEU A 432 14.87 -17.39 7.16
C LEU A 432 15.72 -16.61 8.18
N ASN A 433 16.92 -16.17 7.79
CA ASN A 433 17.82 -15.37 8.61
C ASN A 433 18.10 -14.03 7.92
N VAL A 434 17.83 -12.90 8.57
CA VAL A 434 18.11 -11.56 7.99
C VAL A 434 19.60 -11.33 7.73
N ARG A 435 20.48 -11.92 8.53
CA ARG A 435 21.93 -11.77 8.33
C ARG A 435 22.39 -12.42 7.03
N ASP A 436 21.75 -13.53 6.67
CA ASP A 436 22.07 -14.27 5.45
C ASP A 436 21.23 -13.73 4.29
N SER A 437 20.07 -13.12 4.59
CA SER A 437 19.24 -12.44 3.59
C SER A 437 19.86 -11.13 3.11
N LYS A 438 20.46 -10.32 3.99
CA LYS A 438 21.13 -9.07 3.58
C LYS A 438 22.62 -9.31 3.45
N PRO A 439 23.27 -8.87 2.35
CA PRO A 439 24.72 -8.94 2.23
C PRO A 439 25.42 -8.34 3.46
N PRO A 440 26.47 -8.97 4.00
CA PRO A 440 27.20 -8.41 5.13
C PRO A 440 27.83 -7.06 4.79
N LEU A 441 27.76 -6.09 5.71
CA LEU A 441 28.45 -4.80 5.56
C LEU A 441 29.99 -4.94 5.47
N GLY A 442 30.55 -6.09 5.89
CA GLY A 442 31.98 -6.35 5.94
C GLY A 442 32.59 -6.88 4.63
N THR A 443 31.79 -7.39 3.69
CA THR A 443 32.23 -7.74 2.34
C THR A 443 32.37 -6.44 1.54
N ALA A 444 33.51 -5.77 1.67
CA ALA A 444 33.80 -4.50 0.99
C ALA A 444 34.14 -4.69 -0.51
N THR A 445 33.40 -5.57 -1.20
CA THR A 445 33.49 -5.71 -2.65
C THR A 445 32.69 -4.61 -3.33
N LEU A 446 32.97 -4.41 -4.62
CA LEU A 446 32.28 -3.41 -5.43
C LEU A 446 30.76 -3.63 -5.42
N ILE A 447 30.30 -4.83 -5.79
CA ILE A 447 28.87 -5.14 -5.92
C ILE A 447 28.13 -5.10 -4.58
N SER A 448 28.76 -5.57 -3.49
CA SER A 448 28.18 -5.46 -2.15
C SER A 448 27.97 -3.99 -1.78
N THR A 449 28.95 -3.14 -2.03
CA THR A 449 28.86 -1.69 -1.75
C THR A 449 27.77 -1.02 -2.59
N GLN A 450 27.68 -1.36 -3.88
CA GLN A 450 26.64 -0.84 -4.77
C GLN A 450 25.23 -1.22 -4.28
N LEU A 451 25.02 -2.48 -3.91
CA LEU A 451 23.74 -2.94 -3.37
C LEU A 451 23.42 -2.22 -2.06
N HIS A 452 24.36 -2.08 -1.13
CA HIS A 452 24.15 -1.31 0.10
C HIS A 452 23.74 0.15 -0.17
N ASN A 453 24.37 0.81 -1.13
CA ASN A 453 24.00 2.18 -1.52
C ASN A 453 22.59 2.26 -2.10
N ILE A 454 22.17 1.28 -2.91
CA ILE A 454 20.77 1.16 -3.38
C ILE A 454 19.81 1.03 -2.20
N LEU A 455 20.10 0.14 -1.25
CA LEU A 455 19.25 -0.11 -0.09
C LEU A 455 19.14 1.13 0.80
N LEU A 456 20.26 1.81 1.09
CA LEU A 456 20.30 3.03 1.88
C LEU A 456 19.53 4.17 1.21
N TYR A 457 19.68 4.34 -0.11
CA TYR A 457 18.92 5.34 -0.86
C TYR A 457 17.42 5.08 -0.78
N ARG A 458 16.98 3.85 -1.05
CA ARG A 458 15.56 3.47 -0.96
C ARG A 458 15.01 3.59 0.48
N GLU A 459 15.81 3.29 1.50
CA GLU A 459 15.45 3.49 2.91
C GLU A 459 15.28 4.99 3.22
N SER A 460 16.22 5.84 2.81
CA SER A 460 16.18 7.29 3.05
C SER A 460 14.96 7.97 2.43
N ARG A 461 14.53 7.53 1.23
CA ARG A 461 13.33 8.06 0.55
C ARG A 461 12.05 7.69 1.27
N ARG A 462 12.02 6.54 1.95
CA ARG A 462 10.85 6.04 2.69
C ARG A 462 10.85 6.44 4.16
N GLY A 463 12.01 6.74 4.74
CA GLY A 463 12.17 6.99 6.18
C GLY A 463 11.99 5.76 7.06
N ARG A 464 11.92 4.55 6.48
CA ARG A 464 11.76 3.29 7.20
C ARG A 464 12.40 2.12 6.44
N LYS A 465 12.81 1.11 7.19
CA LYS A 465 13.14 -0.22 6.66
C LYS A 465 11.87 -0.97 6.31
N ILE A 466 12.01 -1.81 5.31
CA ILE A 466 11.00 -2.79 4.90
C ILE A 466 11.62 -4.19 4.95
N LYS A 467 10.75 -5.20 4.87
CA LYS A 467 11.18 -6.59 4.82
C LYS A 467 12.08 -6.81 3.61
N PHE A 468 13.22 -7.46 3.83
CA PHE A 468 14.16 -7.86 2.79
C PHE A 468 14.31 -9.37 2.86
N THR A 469 14.08 -10.05 1.74
CA THR A 469 14.18 -11.50 1.64
C THR A 469 14.94 -11.90 0.39
N ILE A 470 15.57 -13.07 0.42
CA ILE A 470 16.12 -13.71 -0.77
C ILE A 470 15.08 -14.66 -1.36
N ALA A 471 15.08 -14.80 -2.69
CA ALA A 471 14.37 -15.85 -3.41
C ALA A 471 15.37 -16.56 -4.33
N ARG A 472 15.79 -17.78 -3.96
CA ARG A 472 16.60 -18.63 -4.83
C ARG A 472 15.68 -19.40 -5.76
N GLN A 473 15.97 -19.33 -7.05
CA GLN A 473 15.19 -19.97 -8.10
C GLN A 473 15.02 -21.47 -7.82
N ASP A 474 13.76 -21.94 -7.88
CA ASP A 474 13.33 -23.32 -7.68
C ASP A 474 13.59 -23.91 -6.27
N LEU A 475 13.97 -23.07 -5.28
CA LEU A 475 14.27 -23.52 -3.91
C LEU A 475 13.35 -22.92 -2.85
N ASP A 476 13.00 -21.63 -2.97
CA ASP A 476 12.38 -20.88 -1.88
C ASP A 476 10.92 -20.49 -2.17
N ALA A 477 10.07 -20.58 -1.14
CA ALA A 477 8.68 -20.13 -1.25
C ALA A 477 8.53 -18.61 -1.51
N SER A 478 9.55 -17.81 -1.15
CA SER A 478 9.62 -16.37 -1.47
C SER A 478 9.66 -16.09 -2.98
N GLU A 479 10.00 -17.08 -3.80
CA GLU A 479 9.89 -16.97 -5.26
C GLU A 479 8.43 -16.80 -5.71
N ILE A 480 7.45 -17.34 -4.98
CA ILE A 480 6.03 -17.10 -5.27
C ILE A 480 5.72 -15.62 -5.08
N ASP A 481 6.23 -15.01 -4.00
CA ASP A 481 6.03 -13.59 -3.73
C ASP A 481 6.77 -12.70 -4.74
N PHE A 482 7.93 -13.14 -5.25
CA PHE A 482 8.64 -12.48 -6.34
C PHE A 482 7.89 -12.60 -7.67
N SER A 483 7.39 -13.78 -8.00
CA SER A 483 6.58 -14.04 -9.19
C SER A 483 5.32 -13.17 -9.21
N ASP A 484 4.69 -12.95 -8.04
CA ASP A 484 3.57 -12.03 -7.88
C ASP A 484 3.92 -10.57 -8.23
N MET A 485 5.19 -10.16 -8.09
CA MET A 485 5.68 -8.82 -8.42
C MET A 485 5.96 -8.63 -9.91
N LEU A 486 6.07 -9.71 -10.69
CA LEU A 486 6.27 -9.65 -12.13
C LEU A 486 4.92 -9.42 -12.83
N VAL A 487 4.40 -8.21 -12.68
CA VAL A 487 3.00 -7.88 -12.99
C VAL A 487 2.64 -7.91 -14.47
N GLU A 488 3.62 -7.98 -15.37
CA GLU A 488 3.37 -8.15 -16.80
C GLU A 488 3.09 -9.60 -17.20
N ASP A 489 3.49 -10.57 -16.38
CA ASP A 489 3.34 -12.00 -16.67
C ASP A 489 1.93 -12.53 -16.40
N LYS A 490 1.62 -13.72 -16.94
CA LYS A 490 0.39 -14.44 -16.61
C LYS A 490 0.49 -15.05 -15.20
N ASN A 491 0.09 -14.29 -14.19
CA ASN A 491 0.09 -14.67 -12.78
C ASN A 491 -1.17 -14.15 -12.07
N ASN A 492 -1.30 -14.43 -10.78
CA ASN A 492 -2.38 -13.88 -9.93
C ASN A 492 -3.81 -14.13 -10.42
N ASP A 493 -4.02 -15.21 -11.20
CA ASP A 493 -5.30 -15.54 -11.85
C ASP A 493 -5.78 -14.43 -12.82
N ALA A 494 -4.82 -13.78 -13.48
CA ALA A 494 -5.04 -12.72 -14.44
C ALA A 494 -4.19 -12.94 -15.71
N MET A 495 -4.52 -12.17 -16.75
CA MET A 495 -3.85 -12.20 -18.05
C MET A 495 -2.42 -11.67 -17.96
N SER A 496 -1.58 -12.04 -18.95
CA SER A 496 -0.36 -11.27 -19.22
C SER A 496 -0.72 -9.88 -19.73
N TYR A 497 0.22 -8.93 -19.72
CA TYR A 497 -0.04 -7.59 -20.24
C TYR A 497 -0.44 -7.60 -21.72
N VAL A 498 0.22 -8.43 -22.53
CA VAL A 498 -0.06 -8.55 -23.97
C VAL A 498 -1.47 -9.11 -24.20
N ASP A 499 -1.84 -10.18 -23.49
CA ASP A 499 -3.18 -10.76 -23.57
C ASP A 499 -4.26 -9.77 -23.12
N TYR A 500 -3.98 -9.00 -22.06
CA TYR A 500 -4.89 -7.98 -21.54
C TYR A 500 -5.10 -6.82 -22.53
N LEU A 501 -4.05 -6.37 -23.23
CA LEU A 501 -4.17 -5.38 -24.30
C LEU A 501 -5.08 -5.88 -25.42
N CYS A 502 -4.88 -7.12 -25.87
CA CYS A 502 -5.74 -7.75 -26.88
C CYS A 502 -7.19 -7.83 -26.42
N PHE A 503 -7.42 -8.18 -25.14
CA PHE A 503 -8.75 -8.24 -24.55
C PHE A 503 -9.44 -6.88 -24.51
N VAL A 504 -8.74 -5.83 -24.06
CA VAL A 504 -9.25 -4.45 -24.04
C VAL A 504 -9.53 -3.97 -25.46
N HIS A 505 -8.64 -4.24 -26.42
CA HIS A 505 -8.85 -3.86 -27.81
C HIS A 505 -10.09 -4.54 -28.40
N LYS A 506 -10.30 -5.84 -28.15
CA LYS A 506 -11.49 -6.54 -28.58
C LYS A 506 -12.78 -5.91 -28.03
N GLN A 507 -12.83 -5.54 -26.74
CA GLN A 507 -13.99 -4.85 -26.17
C GLN A 507 -14.27 -3.49 -26.83
N ILE A 508 -13.21 -2.77 -27.21
CA ILE A 508 -13.34 -1.49 -27.92
C ILE A 508 -13.89 -1.73 -29.32
N ASP A 509 -13.37 -2.70 -30.06
CA ASP A 509 -13.81 -3.02 -31.43
C ASP A 509 -15.26 -3.50 -31.47
N ASP A 510 -15.67 -4.33 -30.51
CA ASP A 510 -17.05 -4.81 -30.35
C ASP A 510 -18.04 -3.65 -30.04
N ALA A 511 -17.57 -2.55 -29.45
CA ALA A 511 -18.38 -1.37 -29.10
C ALA A 511 -18.30 -0.21 -30.12
N VAL A 512 -17.43 -0.33 -31.11
CA VAL A 512 -17.35 0.57 -32.28
C VAL A 512 -18.19 0.02 -33.43
N SER A 513 -18.21 -1.31 -33.57
CA SER A 513 -19.11 -2.04 -34.48
C SER A 513 -20.57 -1.87 -34.05
#